data_AF-A0A2V8QU78-F1
#
_entry.id   AF-A0A2V8QU78-F1
#
_cell.length_a   1.000
_cell.length_b   1.000
_cell.length_c   1.000
_cell.angle_alpha   90.00
_cell.angle_beta   90.00
_cell.angle_gamma   90.00
#
_symmetry.space_group_name_H-M   'P 1'
#
loop_
_entity.id
_entity.type
_entity.pdbx_description
1 polymer ?
#
loop_
_entity_poly.entity_id
_entity_poly.type
_entity_poly.pdbx_seq_one_letter_code
_entity_poly.pdbx_strand_id
1 'polypeptide(L)'
;MTTAFTPPLPGSLGLESGRNYLIGPGINNVDLSLQKTFSIKERGRLELRVDAFNALNHTQFSGVNATLNVTSLTNYTPTNLPYDANGNFIFANRNGFGTINGARDPRILQLVARLSF
;
A
#
# COMPACT_ATOMS: atom_id res chain seq x y z
N MET A 1 13.58 -11.65 17.40
CA MET A 1 12.48 -10.69 17.15
C MET A 1 11.08 -11.31 17.35
N THR A 2 10.91 -12.31 18.22
CA THR A 2 9.67 -13.12 18.32
C THR A 2 8.79 -12.81 19.54
N THR A 3 9.16 -11.85 20.38
CA THR A 3 8.44 -11.53 21.63
C THR A 3 7.65 -10.21 21.58
N ALA A 4 7.72 -9.46 20.49
CA ALA A 4 7.07 -8.14 20.40
C ALA A 4 5.56 -8.21 20.17
N PHE A 5 5.05 -9.35 19.69
CA PHE A 5 3.62 -9.58 19.46
C PHE A 5 3.21 -10.90 20.09
N THR A 6 2.31 -10.83 21.07
CA THR A 6 1.73 -12.01 21.73
C THR A 6 0.21 -11.91 21.65
N PRO A 7 -0.50 -13.05 21.50
CA PRO A 7 -1.95 -13.05 21.51
C PRO A 7 -2.46 -12.72 22.93
N PRO A 8 -3.69 -12.20 23.06
CA PRO A 8 -4.29 -11.91 24.36
C PRO A 8 -4.38 -13.17 25.21
N LEU A 9 -4.01 -13.08 26.49
CA LEU A 9 -4.20 -14.16 27.44
C LEU A 9 -5.71 -14.44 27.62
N PRO A 10 -6.11 -15.68 27.96
CA PRO A 10 -7.49 -15.98 28.32
C PRO A 10 -8.00 -15.05 29.42
N GLY A 11 -9.07 -14.29 29.15
CA GLY A 11 -9.62 -13.28 30.06
C GLY A 11 -9.08 -11.85 29.88
N SER A 12 -8.21 -11.60 28.89
CA SER A 12 -7.72 -10.25 28.58
C SER A 12 -8.84 -9.37 28.02
N LEU A 13 -8.88 -8.11 28.48
CA LEU A 13 -9.81 -7.07 28.02
C LEU A 13 -9.31 -6.34 26.76
N GLY A 14 -8.17 -6.76 26.19
CA GLY A 14 -7.60 -6.14 24.98
C GLY A 14 -6.82 -4.84 25.23
N LEU A 15 -6.49 -4.52 26.48
CA LEU A 15 -5.71 -3.33 26.86
C LEU A 15 -4.19 -3.52 26.66
N GLU A 16 -3.74 -4.72 26.30
CA GLU A 16 -2.33 -5.09 26.18
C GLU A 16 -1.67 -4.57 24.89
N SER A 17 -2.49 -4.17 23.90
CA SER A 17 -2.02 -3.63 22.61
C SER A 17 -2.29 -2.14 22.54
N GLY A 18 -1.23 -1.34 22.39
CA GLY A 18 -1.35 0.10 22.18
C GLY A 18 -2.14 0.43 20.91
N ARG A 19 -2.84 1.55 20.91
CA ARG A 19 -3.53 2.07 19.72
C ARG A 19 -2.49 2.33 18.61
N ASN A 20 -2.74 1.82 17.40
CA ASN A 20 -1.90 1.99 16.20
C ASN A 20 -0.53 1.28 16.22
N TYR A 21 -0.41 0.08 16.79
CA TYR A 21 0.84 -0.70 16.77
C TYR A 21 1.34 -1.10 15.37
N LEU A 22 0.46 -1.10 14.36
CA LEU A 22 0.80 -1.34 12.95
C LEU A 22 0.45 -0.08 12.15
N ILE A 23 1.47 0.67 11.78
CA ILE A 23 1.35 1.83 10.89
C ILE A 23 1.56 1.35 9.46
N GLY A 24 0.61 1.67 8.57
CA GLY A 24 0.70 1.28 7.18
C GLY A 24 1.88 1.95 6.44
N PRO A 25 2.24 1.43 5.25
CA PRO A 25 3.29 2.02 4.44
C PRO A 25 2.98 3.48 4.07
N GLY A 26 4.00 4.33 4.05
CA GLY A 26 3.87 5.72 3.63
C GLY A 26 3.49 5.85 2.15
N ILE A 27 2.77 6.93 1.82
CA ILE A 27 2.33 7.23 0.46
C ILE A 27 3.15 8.41 -0.09
N ASN A 28 3.92 8.17 -1.14
CA ASN A 28 4.68 9.18 -1.88
C ASN A 28 4.16 9.25 -3.33
N ASN A 29 2.95 9.79 -3.51
CA ASN A 29 2.33 9.92 -4.82
C ASN A 29 2.47 11.34 -5.37
N VAL A 30 2.82 11.46 -6.66
CA VAL A 30 2.92 12.74 -7.36
C VAL A 30 1.97 12.69 -8.55
N ASP A 31 0.95 13.53 -8.52
CA ASP A 31 -0.01 13.68 -9.61
C ASP A 31 0.29 14.96 -10.40
N LEU A 32 0.27 14.86 -11.73
CA LEU A 32 0.59 15.96 -12.63
C LEU A 32 -0.57 16.19 -13.59
N SER A 33 -0.99 17.45 -13.73
CA SER A 33 -1.96 17.88 -14.72
C SER A 33 -1.38 19.03 -15.53
N LEU A 34 -1.36 18.89 -16.85
CA LEU A 34 -0.91 19.93 -17.77
C LEU A 34 -2.02 20.22 -18.78
N GLN A 35 -2.43 21.49 -18.86
CA GLN A 35 -3.39 21.95 -19.84
C GLN A 35 -2.81 23.10 -20.67
N LYS A 36 -2.97 23.03 -21.99
CA LYS A 36 -2.58 24.09 -22.90
C LYS A 36 -3.67 24.36 -23.92
N THR A 37 -3.97 25.64 -24.09
CA THR A 37 -4.87 26.13 -25.14
C THR A 37 -4.04 26.68 -26.29
N PHE A 38 -4.34 26.26 -27.50
CA PHE A 38 -3.83 26.82 -28.75
C PHE A 38 -4.96 27.61 -29.43
N SER A 39 -4.73 28.89 -29.65
CA SER A 39 -5.61 29.72 -30.48
C SER A 39 -5.31 29.44 -31.94
N ILE A 40 -6.27 28.88 -32.66
CA ILE A 40 -6.22 28.74 -34.12
C ILE A 40 -6.77 30.04 -34.70
N LYS A 41 -6.16 30.55 -35.78
CA LYS A 41 -6.66 31.77 -36.44
C LYS A 41 -8.13 31.58 -36.86
N GLU A 42 -8.86 32.69 -36.94
CA GLU A 42 -10.21 32.83 -37.52
C GLU A 42 -11.43 32.44 -36.66
N ARG A 43 -11.29 31.64 -35.59
CA ARG A 43 -12.29 31.41 -34.48
C ARG A 43 -12.04 30.11 -33.71
N GLY A 44 -11.17 29.24 -34.21
CA GLY A 44 -10.90 27.93 -33.59
C GLY A 44 -10.06 28.01 -32.31
N ARG A 45 -10.37 27.18 -31.32
CA ARG A 45 -9.56 26.96 -30.12
C ARG A 45 -9.37 25.46 -29.93
N LEU A 46 -8.11 25.04 -29.78
CA LEU A 46 -7.73 23.67 -29.45
C LEU A 46 -7.23 23.64 -28.01
N GLU A 47 -7.86 22.84 -27.16
CA GLU A 47 -7.41 22.61 -25.80
C GLU A 47 -6.87 21.19 -25.69
N LEU A 48 -5.61 21.08 -25.25
CA LEU A 48 -4.99 19.82 -24.91
C LEU A 48 -4.82 19.75 -23.40
N ARG A 49 -5.26 18.64 -22.80
CA ARG A 49 -5.07 18.34 -21.39
C ARG A 49 -4.47 16.95 -21.25
N VAL A 50 -3.42 16.86 -20.44
CA VAL A 50 -2.74 15.63 -20.06
C VAL A 50 -2.78 15.51 -18.55
N ASP A 51 -3.35 14.43 -18.05
CA ASP A 51 -3.36 14.08 -16.63
C ASP A 51 -2.52 12.81 -16.42
N ALA A 52 -1.61 12.83 -15.46
CA ALA A 52 -0.77 11.73 -15.07
C ALA A 52 -0.90 11.47 -13.56
N PHE A 53 -1.54 10.37 -13.20
CA PHE A 53 -1.63 9.89 -11.82
C PHE A 53 -0.46 8.97 -11.53
N ASN A 54 0.23 9.16 -10.41
CA ASN A 54 1.52 8.53 -10.12
C ASN A 54 2.56 8.81 -11.22
N ALA A 55 2.81 10.09 -11.49
CA ALA A 55 3.72 10.57 -12.54
C ALA A 55 5.14 9.99 -12.42
N LEU A 56 5.63 9.80 -11.19
CA LEU A 56 6.94 9.21 -10.90
C LEU A 56 6.97 7.67 -11.01
N ASN A 57 5.82 7.03 -11.24
CA ASN A 57 5.66 5.57 -11.30
C ASN A 57 6.23 4.87 -10.05
N HIS A 58 6.07 5.48 -8.87
CA HIS A 58 6.55 4.91 -7.62
C HIS A 58 5.50 3.95 -7.05
N THR A 59 5.90 2.71 -6.77
CA THR A 59 5.00 1.70 -6.19
C THR A 59 4.56 2.11 -4.80
N GLN A 60 3.26 2.33 -4.63
CA GLN A 60 2.68 2.65 -3.33
C GLN A 60 2.08 1.38 -2.75
N PHE A 61 2.63 0.92 -1.62
CA PHE A 61 2.04 -0.20 -0.91
C PHE A 61 0.78 0.27 -0.18
N SER A 62 -0.30 -0.49 -0.28
CA SER A 62 -1.60 -0.15 0.29
C SER A 62 -1.94 -0.93 1.55
N GLY A 63 -1.20 -2.02 1.82
CA GLY A 63 -1.50 -2.91 2.94
C GLY A 63 -0.32 -3.74 3.40
N VAL A 64 -0.39 -4.13 4.67
CA VAL A 64 0.50 -5.07 5.35
C VAL A 64 -0.39 -6.15 5.97
N ASN A 65 0.05 -7.41 5.94
CA ASN A 65 -0.63 -8.48 6.64
C ASN A 65 -0.48 -8.27 8.16
N ALA A 66 -1.58 -7.89 8.81
CA ALA A 66 -1.65 -7.64 10.24
C ALA A 66 -2.04 -8.87 11.07
N THR A 67 -2.35 -10.01 10.44
CA THR A 67 -2.80 -11.22 11.12
C THR A 67 -1.60 -12.04 11.56
N LEU A 68 -1.45 -12.24 12.87
CA LEU A 68 -0.48 -13.14 13.47
C LEU A 68 -1.16 -14.46 13.84
N ASN A 69 -0.67 -15.57 13.30
CA ASN A 69 -1.12 -16.91 13.69
C ASN A 69 -0.14 -17.49 14.71
N VAL A 70 -0.68 -18.11 15.76
CA VAL A 70 0.10 -18.79 16.80
C VAL A 70 -0.30 -20.26 16.90
N THR A 71 0.55 -21.07 17.50
CA THR A 71 0.37 -22.54 17.54
C THR A 71 -0.83 -22.95 18.40
N SER A 72 -1.07 -22.28 19.53
CA SER A 72 -2.27 -22.47 20.37
C SER A 72 -2.48 -21.29 21.32
N LEU A 73 -3.58 -21.30 22.08
CA LEU A 73 -3.84 -20.36 23.18
C LEU A 73 -2.85 -20.48 24.35
N THR A 74 -2.07 -21.55 24.40
CA THR A 74 -1.08 -21.82 25.47
C THR A 74 0.35 -21.87 24.94
N ASN A 75 0.54 -21.87 23.62
CA ASN A 75 1.82 -21.80 22.93
C ASN A 75 1.80 -20.68 21.89
N TYR A 76 2.41 -19.56 22.26
CA TYR A 76 2.41 -18.32 21.49
C TYR A 76 3.46 -18.27 20.38
N THR A 77 4.05 -19.41 20.00
CA THR A 77 5.01 -19.46 18.89
C THR A 77 4.32 -19.04 17.58
N PRO A 78 4.76 -17.95 16.92
CA PRO A 78 4.22 -17.52 15.65
C PRO A 78 4.42 -18.58 14.55
N THR A 79 3.38 -18.86 13.78
CA THR A 79 3.40 -19.90 12.71
C THR A 79 3.38 -19.34 11.30
N ASN A 80 3.07 -18.05 11.14
CA ASN A 80 2.96 -17.38 9.84
C ASN A 80 3.97 -16.25 9.67
N LEU A 81 5.16 -16.35 10.24
CA LEU A 81 6.25 -15.41 9.96
C LEU A 81 6.91 -15.76 8.62
N PRO A 82 7.29 -14.76 7.79
CA PRO A 82 7.97 -15.00 6.52
C PRO A 82 9.42 -15.49 6.68
N TYR A 83 10.00 -15.35 7.88
CA TYR A 83 11.36 -15.78 8.19
C TYR A 83 11.37 -16.69 9.42
N ASP A 84 12.26 -17.69 9.42
CA ASP A 84 12.53 -18.53 10.58
C ASP A 84 13.37 -17.80 11.63
N ALA A 85 13.65 -18.47 12.76
CA ALA A 85 14.47 -17.90 13.84
C ALA A 85 15.93 -17.61 13.41
N ASN A 86 16.40 -18.23 12.31
CA ASN A 86 17.73 -18.05 11.75
C ASN A 86 17.75 -17.00 10.62
N GLY A 87 16.61 -16.38 10.30
CA GLY A 87 16.48 -15.40 9.22
C GLY A 87 16.33 -16.00 7.83
N ASN A 88 16.15 -17.32 7.69
CA ASN A 88 15.87 -17.94 6.41
C ASN A 88 14.42 -17.69 6.00
N PHE A 89 14.22 -17.41 4.71
CA PHE A 89 12.89 -17.20 4.17
C PHE A 89 12.07 -18.49 4.12
N ILE A 90 10.86 -18.47 4.67
CA ILE A 90 9.91 -19.59 4.66
C ILE A 90 8.95 -19.40 3.50
N PHE A 91 9.09 -20.20 2.44
CA PHE A 91 8.26 -20.08 1.23
C PHE A 91 6.76 -20.24 1.50
N ALA A 92 6.38 -21.17 2.40
CA ALA A 92 4.99 -21.40 2.79
C ALA A 92 4.33 -20.16 3.45
N ASN A 93 5.13 -19.30 4.07
CA ASN A 93 4.68 -18.12 4.81
C ASN A 93 5.02 -16.81 4.10
N ARG A 94 5.24 -16.83 2.78
CA ARG A 94 5.61 -15.64 2.00
C ARG A 94 4.66 -14.45 2.17
N ASN A 95 3.38 -14.71 2.43
CA ASN A 95 2.36 -13.68 2.66
C ASN A 95 2.00 -13.56 4.15
N GLY A 96 2.92 -13.93 5.03
CA GLY A 96 2.77 -13.99 6.47
C GLY A 96 2.68 -12.64 7.17
N PHE A 97 2.57 -12.64 8.50
CA PHE A 97 2.51 -11.43 9.32
C PHE A 97 3.66 -10.47 9.01
N GLY A 98 3.35 -9.18 8.83
CA GLY A 98 4.33 -8.13 8.54
C GLY A 98 4.74 -8.00 7.07
N THR A 99 4.22 -8.85 6.17
CA THR A 99 4.50 -8.76 4.72
C THR A 99 3.56 -7.80 4.01
N ILE A 100 4.02 -7.16 2.92
CA ILE A 100 3.15 -6.36 2.04
C ILE A 100 2.14 -7.27 1.36
N ASN A 101 0.85 -6.95 1.45
CA ASN A 101 -0.22 -7.74 0.82
C ASN A 101 -1.04 -6.97 -0.22
N GLY A 102 -0.67 -5.71 -0.50
CA GLY A 102 -1.38 -4.88 -1.47
C GLY A 102 -0.52 -3.74 -2.00
N ALA A 103 -0.75 -3.40 -3.27
CA ALA A 103 -0.23 -2.19 -3.90
C ALA A 103 -1.41 -1.37 -4.46
N ARG A 104 -1.23 -0.05 -4.54
CA ARG A 104 -2.19 0.87 -5.20
C ARG A 104 -2.06 0.78 -6.72
N ASP A 105 -2.99 1.43 -7.40
CA ASP A 105 -3.05 1.45 -8.86
C ASP A 105 -1.72 1.89 -9.51
N PRO A 106 -1.35 1.26 -10.65
CA PRO A 106 -0.19 1.67 -11.43
C PRO A 106 -0.42 3.05 -12.05
N ARG A 107 0.63 3.62 -12.66
CA ARG A 107 0.55 4.92 -13.34
C ARG A 107 -0.56 4.95 -14.38
N ILE A 108 -1.47 5.93 -14.27
CA ILE A 108 -2.54 6.17 -15.24
C ILE A 108 -2.25 7.48 -15.97
N LEU A 109 -2.31 7.44 -17.31
CA LEU A 109 -2.20 8.61 -18.17
C LEU A 109 -3.52 8.82 -18.90
N GLN A 110 -4.03 10.05 -18.87
CA GLN A 110 -5.22 10.47 -19.59
C GLN A 110 -4.87 11.64 -20.50
N LEU A 111 -5.33 11.56 -21.74
CA LEU A 111 -5.18 12.62 -22.73
C LEU A 111 -6.58 13.04 -23.19
N VAL A 112 -6.84 14.35 -23.15
CA VAL A 112 -8.09 14.94 -23.63
C VAL A 112 -7.76 16.04 -24.62
N ALA A 113 -8.44 16.02 -25.76
CA ALA A 113 -8.40 17.09 -26.75
C ALA A 113 -9.83 17.63 -26.94
N ARG A 114 -9.99 18.95 -26.84
CA ARG A 114 -11.24 19.64 -27.13
C ARG A 114 -11.03 20.67 -28.23
N LEU A 115 -11.84 20.58 -29.27
CA LEU A 115 -11.91 21.57 -30.33
C LEU A 115 -13.21 22.37 -30.18
N SER A 116 -13.11 23.69 -30.18
CA SER A 116 -14.25 24.61 -30.20
C SER A 116 -14.08 25.63 -31.33
N PHE A 117 -15.18 26.00 -31.98
CA PHE A 117 -15.25 26.90 -33.14
C PHE A 117 -16.40 27.91 -32.98
#